data_AF-A0A438C4C9-F1
#
_entry.id   AF-A0A438C4C9-F1
#
_cell.length_a   1.000
_cell.length_b   1.000
_cell.length_c   1.000
_cell.angle_alpha   90.00
_cell.angle_beta   90.00
_cell.angle_gamma   90.00
#
_symmetry.space_group_name_H-M   'P 1'
#
loop_
_entity.id
_entity.type
_entity.pdbx_description
1 polymer ?
#
loop_
_entity_poly.entity_id
_entity_poly.type
_entity_poly.pdbx_seq_one_letter_code
_entity_poly.pdbx_strand_id
1 'polypeptide(L)'
;MKRDMVSYVHVCSSIVFIAFVSSCIRLSFARSSIMNDALVEKLCAKSTDPSFCANALKSDPRSAIADITTFEQIAINLTKANATDTWNFVNLNAGQNNDPKIKAHINDVLLFTKI
;
A
#
# COMPACT_ATOMS: atom_id res chain seq x y z
N MET A 1 -52.99 6.07 17.56
CA MET A 1 -53.11 6.20 16.09
C MET A 1 -52.37 7.40 15.51
N LYS A 2 -52.54 8.65 15.97
CA LYS A 2 -51.79 9.82 15.42
C LYS A 2 -50.29 9.84 15.81
N ARG A 3 -49.97 9.40 17.03
CA ARG A 3 -48.58 9.38 17.57
C ARG A 3 -47.71 8.30 16.93
N ASP A 4 -48.30 7.16 16.59
CA ASP A 4 -47.61 6.02 15.94
C ASP A 4 -47.21 6.36 14.50
N MET A 5 -48.04 7.15 13.81
CA MET A 5 -47.82 7.60 12.44
C MET A 5 -46.70 8.64 12.33
N VAL A 6 -46.55 9.53 13.33
CA VAL A 6 -45.45 10.51 13.39
C VAL A 6 -44.11 9.82 13.68
N SER A 7 -44.11 8.80 14.53
CA SER A 7 -42.92 8.00 14.83
C SER A 7 -42.44 7.24 13.58
N TYR A 8 -43.37 6.63 12.83
CA TYR A 8 -43.08 5.93 11.58
C TYR A 8 -42.49 6.84 10.50
N VAL A 9 -43.06 8.04 10.32
CA VAL A 9 -42.55 9.03 9.35
C VAL A 9 -41.14 9.49 9.70
N HIS A 10 -40.81 9.65 10.98
CA HIS A 10 -39.46 10.03 11.41
C HIS A 10 -38.43 8.91 11.16
N VAL A 11 -38.79 7.65 11.46
CA VAL A 11 -37.94 6.49 11.19
C VAL A 11 -37.65 6.31 9.70
N CYS A 12 -38.67 6.43 8.83
CA CYS A 12 -38.47 6.36 7.38
C CYS A 12 -37.58 7.48 6.85
N SER A 13 -37.76 8.71 7.36
CA SER A 13 -36.90 9.85 7.00
C SER A 13 -35.43 9.60 7.36
N SER A 14 -35.16 9.05 8.55
CA SER A 14 -33.80 8.68 8.97
C SER A 14 -33.18 7.58 8.10
N ILE A 15 -33.95 6.55 7.71
CA ILE A 15 -33.46 5.46 6.85
C ILE A 15 -33.08 6.00 5.47
N VAL A 16 -33.90 6.88 4.88
CA VAL A 16 -33.61 7.51 3.58
C VAL A 16 -32.34 8.37 3.66
N PHE A 17 -32.16 9.13 4.74
CA PHE A 17 -30.94 9.91 4.98
C PHE A 17 -29.68 9.01 5.10
N ILE A 18 -29.76 7.92 5.85
CA ILE A 18 -28.64 6.99 6.03
C ILE A 18 -28.30 6.31 4.70
N ALA A 19 -29.30 5.88 3.92
CA ALA A 19 -29.09 5.28 2.61
C ALA A 19 -28.44 6.27 1.63
N PHE A 20 -28.87 7.53 1.65
CA PHE A 20 -28.29 8.59 0.82
C PHE A 20 -26.82 8.84 1.19
N VAL A 21 -26.51 9.01 2.48
CA VAL A 21 -25.14 9.20 2.97
C VAL A 21 -24.26 7.99 2.63
N SER A 22 -24.76 6.77 2.80
CA SER A 22 -24.04 5.55 2.44
C SER A 22 -23.69 5.53 0.95
N SER A 23 -24.65 5.87 0.08
CA SER A 23 -24.43 5.97 -1.36
C SER A 23 -23.35 7.01 -1.71
N CYS A 24 -23.40 8.18 -1.07
CA CYS A 24 -22.38 9.22 -1.24
C CYS A 24 -20.98 8.74 -0.82
N ILE A 25 -20.86 8.03 0.30
CA ILE A 25 -19.58 7.48 0.78
C ILE A 25 -19.02 6.46 -0.23
N ARG A 26 -19.87 5.56 -0.75
CA ARG A 26 -19.47 4.57 -1.76
C ARG A 26 -18.96 5.25 -3.03
N LEU A 27 -19.65 6.29 -3.50
CA LEU A 27 -19.26 7.04 -4.69
C LEU A 27 -17.92 7.77 -4.51
N SER A 28 -17.73 8.42 -3.35
CA SER A 28 -16.46 9.10 -3.03
C SER A 28 -15.29 8.11 -2.97
N PHE A 29 -15.50 6.94 -2.36
CA PHE A 29 -14.49 5.89 -2.29
C PHE A 29 -14.13 5.34 -3.69
N ALA A 30 -15.14 5.05 -4.52
CA ALA A 30 -14.92 4.58 -5.89
C ALA A 30 -14.17 5.60 -6.76
N ARG A 31 -14.44 6.89 -6.59
CA ARG A 31 -13.70 7.96 -7.29
C ARG A 31 -12.24 8.01 -6.83
N SER A 32 -12.00 7.88 -5.53
CA SER A 32 -10.65 7.87 -4.96
C SER A 32 -9.83 6.66 -5.43
N SER A 33 -10.44 5.47 -5.52
CA SER A 33 -9.74 4.27 -6.00
C SER A 33 -9.32 4.39 -7.47
N ILE A 34 -10.20 4.92 -8.35
CA ILE A 34 -9.87 5.13 -9.77
C ILE A 34 -8.71 6.13 -9.94
N MET A 35 -8.73 7.23 -9.17
CA MET A 35 -7.66 8.23 -9.23
C MET A 35 -6.33 7.66 -8.76
N ASN A 36 -6.35 6.81 -7.72
CA ASN A 36 -5.16 6.10 -7.23
C ASN A 36 -4.61 5.12 -8.28
N ASP A 37 -5.46 4.33 -8.93
CA ASP A 37 -5.01 3.40 -9.96
C ASP A 37 -4.33 4.12 -11.13
N ALA A 38 -4.89 5.24 -11.59
CA ALA A 38 -4.28 6.07 -12.63
C ALA A 38 -2.95 6.70 -12.17
N LEU A 39 -2.85 7.07 -10.89
CA LEU A 39 -1.61 7.61 -10.32
C LEU A 39 -0.52 6.54 -10.23
N VAL A 40 -0.87 5.33 -9.76
CA VAL A 40 0.03 4.17 -9.71
C VAL A 40 0.52 3.81 -11.11
N GLU A 41 -0.38 3.77 -12.10
CA GLU A 41 -0.01 3.53 -13.49
C GLU A 41 1.01 4.55 -13.99
N LYS A 42 0.78 5.84 -13.73
CA LYS A 42 1.69 6.92 -14.13
C LYS A 42 3.06 6.84 -13.44
N LEU A 43 3.10 6.50 -12.14
CA LEU A 43 4.35 6.31 -11.42
C LEU A 43 5.13 5.09 -11.97
N CYS A 44 4.44 3.97 -12.14
CA CYS A 44 5.04 2.70 -12.52
C CYS A 44 5.40 2.60 -14.00
N ALA A 45 4.84 3.43 -14.87
CA ALA A 45 5.21 3.49 -16.29
C ALA A 45 6.69 3.84 -16.53
N LYS A 46 7.35 4.47 -15.56
CA LYS A 46 8.79 4.78 -15.61
C LYS A 46 9.68 3.69 -15.00
N SER A 47 9.09 2.67 -14.38
CA SER A 47 9.81 1.54 -13.80
C SER A 47 10.27 0.58 -14.89
N THR A 48 11.41 -0.05 -14.69
CA THR A 48 11.88 -1.18 -15.52
C THR A 48 10.91 -2.37 -15.43
N ASP A 49 10.23 -2.52 -14.29
CA ASP A 49 9.18 -3.51 -14.09
C ASP A 49 7.91 -2.80 -13.56
N PRO A 50 6.98 -2.41 -14.46
CA PRO A 50 5.74 -1.75 -14.08
C PRO A 50 4.82 -2.63 -13.23
N SER A 51 4.81 -3.95 -13.48
CA SER A 51 3.96 -4.91 -12.77
C SER A 51 4.42 -5.09 -11.33
N PHE A 52 5.72 -5.27 -11.12
CA PHE A 52 6.31 -5.31 -9.79
C PHE A 52 6.06 -4.00 -9.03
N CYS A 53 6.28 -2.85 -9.68
CA CYS A 53 6.02 -1.54 -9.09
C CYS A 53 4.56 -1.40 -8.62
N ALA A 54 3.59 -1.72 -9.49
CA ALA A 54 2.18 -1.60 -9.15
C ALA A 54 1.80 -2.53 -7.99
N ASN A 55 2.29 -3.77 -8.00
CA ASN A 55 2.05 -4.72 -6.93
C ASN A 55 2.68 -4.29 -5.61
N ALA A 56 3.91 -3.77 -5.66
CA ALA A 56 4.63 -3.29 -4.49
C ALA A 56 3.89 -2.11 -3.84
N LEU A 57 3.52 -1.08 -4.63
CA LEU A 57 2.77 0.06 -4.11
C LEU A 57 1.41 -0.38 -3.57
N LYS A 58 0.64 -1.19 -4.30
CA LYS A 58 -0.70 -1.63 -3.87
C LYS A 58 -0.69 -2.58 -2.66
N SER A 59 0.46 -3.14 -2.28
CA SER A 59 0.60 -3.96 -1.08
C SER A 59 0.49 -3.17 0.22
N ASP A 60 0.77 -1.85 0.21
CA ASP A 60 0.60 -1.00 1.38
C ASP A 60 -0.88 -0.56 1.50
N PRO A 61 -1.56 -0.79 2.63
CA PRO A 61 -2.97 -0.44 2.82
C PRO A 61 -3.25 1.07 2.66
N ARG A 62 -2.24 1.93 2.83
CA ARG A 62 -2.36 3.38 2.62
C ARG A 62 -2.55 3.76 1.16
N SER A 63 -2.21 2.87 0.22
CA SER A 63 -2.35 3.08 -1.22
C SER A 63 -3.78 3.28 -1.70
N ALA A 64 -4.79 2.92 -0.90
CA ALA A 64 -6.19 3.14 -1.26
C ALA A 64 -6.58 4.63 -1.38
N ILE A 65 -5.87 5.50 -0.65
CA ILE A 65 -6.15 6.95 -0.59
C ILE A 65 -4.87 7.79 -0.74
N ALA A 66 -3.79 7.18 -1.24
CA ALA A 66 -2.46 7.80 -1.26
C ALA A 66 -2.37 8.94 -2.29
N ASP A 67 -1.66 9.99 -1.91
CA ASP A 67 -1.14 10.98 -2.84
C ASP A 67 0.30 10.64 -3.25
N ILE A 68 0.92 11.47 -4.09
CA ILE A 68 2.30 11.26 -4.55
C ILE A 68 3.26 11.15 -3.36
N THR A 69 3.15 12.05 -2.38
CA THR A 69 3.99 12.05 -1.17
C THR A 69 3.86 10.75 -0.39
N THR A 70 2.64 10.24 -0.25
CA THR A 70 2.37 8.97 0.42
C THR A 70 2.98 7.81 -0.38
N PHE A 71 2.84 7.79 -1.71
CA PHE A 71 3.48 6.77 -2.55
C PHE A 71 5.02 6.81 -2.49
N GLU A 72 5.64 7.99 -2.41
CA GLU A 72 7.08 8.12 -2.19
C GLU A 72 7.51 7.49 -0.87
N GLN A 73 6.80 7.77 0.22
CA GLN A 73 7.07 7.17 1.52
C GLN A 73 6.88 5.65 1.51
N ILE A 74 5.84 5.16 0.84
CA ILE A 74 5.60 3.72 0.66
C ILE A 74 6.80 3.08 -0.05
N ALA A 75 7.24 3.65 -1.17
CA ALA A 75 8.37 3.13 -1.93
C ALA A 75 9.67 3.11 -1.11
N ILE A 76 9.96 4.16 -0.34
CA ILE A 76 11.13 4.25 0.54
C ILE A 76 11.04 3.17 1.63
N ASN A 77 9.89 3.03 2.29
CA ASN A 77 9.71 2.06 3.36
C ASN A 77 9.85 0.63 2.86
N LEU A 78 9.26 0.30 1.70
CA LEU A 78 9.38 -1.01 1.06
C LEU A 78 10.84 -1.32 0.70
N THR A 79 11.54 -0.33 0.14
CA THR A 79 12.97 -0.48 -0.21
C THR A 79 13.81 -0.74 1.04
N LYS A 80 13.59 0.03 2.10
CA LYS A 80 14.30 -0.14 3.37
C LYS A 80 14.03 -1.51 4.01
N ALA A 81 12.76 -1.93 4.04
CA ALA A 81 12.38 -3.23 4.57
C ALA A 81 13.03 -4.37 3.78
N ASN A 82 12.89 -4.37 2.46
CA ASN A 82 13.47 -5.40 1.59
C ASN A 82 15.00 -5.43 1.66
N ALA A 83 15.66 -4.27 1.73
CA ALA A 83 17.12 -4.19 1.92
C ALA A 83 17.54 -4.77 3.28
N THR A 84 16.79 -4.47 4.34
CA THR A 84 17.05 -5.02 5.68
C THR A 84 16.87 -6.53 5.72
N ASP A 85 15.80 -7.05 5.11
CA ASP A 85 15.52 -8.48 5.05
C ASP A 85 16.59 -9.23 4.23
N THR A 86 17.00 -8.64 3.10
CA THR A 86 18.10 -9.17 2.29
C THR A 86 19.41 -9.19 3.08
N TRP A 87 19.73 -8.09 3.80
CA TRP A 87 20.92 -8.02 4.65
C TRP A 87 20.91 -9.11 5.71
N ASN A 88 19.78 -9.28 6.41
CA ASN A 88 19.62 -10.32 7.44
C ASN A 88 19.83 -11.72 6.85
N PHE A 89 19.19 -12.01 5.71
CA PHE A 89 19.32 -13.31 5.03
C PHE A 89 20.76 -13.59 4.61
N VAL A 90 21.43 -12.61 3.99
CA VAL A 90 22.80 -12.74 3.53
C VAL A 90 23.77 -12.88 4.71
N ASN A 91 23.62 -12.09 5.77
CA ASN A 91 24.47 -12.14 6.96
C ASN A 91 24.34 -13.49 7.70
N LEU A 92 23.13 -14.04 7.81
CA LEU A 92 22.91 -15.38 8.36
C LEU A 92 23.64 -16.46 7.54
N ASN A 93 23.52 -16.40 6.22
CA ASN A 93 24.17 -17.35 5.32
C ASN A 93 25.70 -17.19 5.27
N ALA A 94 26.22 -15.98 5.48
CA ALA A 94 27.66 -15.72 5.59
C ALA A 94 28.31 -16.51 6.72
N GLY A 95 27.60 -16.64 7.85
CA GLY A 95 28.06 -17.41 9.02
C GLY A 95 28.06 -18.92 8.78
N GLN A 96 27.28 -19.42 7.82
CA GLN A 96 27.14 -20.85 7.54
C GLN A 96 27.97 -21.33 6.34
N ASN A 97 28.46 -20.41 5.50
CA ASN A 97 29.20 -20.77 4.30
C ASN A 97 30.72 -20.86 4.55
N ASN A 98 31.29 -22.04 4.31
CA ASN A 98 32.72 -22.29 4.44
C ASN A 98 33.51 -22.02 3.14
N ASP A 99 32.84 -21.71 2.03
CA ASP A 99 33.50 -21.35 0.77
C ASP A 99 34.04 -19.90 0.85
N PRO A 100 35.37 -19.71 0.74
CA PRO A 100 35.98 -18.39 0.90
C PRO A 100 35.64 -17.41 -0.24
N LYS A 101 35.30 -17.89 -1.45
CA LYS A 101 34.85 -17.03 -2.55
C LYS A 101 33.42 -16.54 -2.29
N ILE A 102 32.54 -17.42 -1.82
CA ILE A 102 31.16 -17.03 -1.49
C ILE A 102 31.17 -16.06 -0.31
N LYS A 103 32.01 -16.29 0.71
CA LYS A 103 32.18 -15.38 1.84
C LYS A 103 32.67 -13.98 1.42
N ALA A 104 33.58 -13.91 0.44
CA ALA A 104 34.05 -12.63 -0.11
C ALA A 104 32.94 -11.87 -0.84
N HIS A 105 32.16 -12.54 -1.70
CA HIS A 105 31.02 -11.90 -2.36
C HIS A 105 29.92 -11.47 -1.39
N ILE A 106 29.65 -12.25 -0.36
CA ILE A 106 28.69 -11.88 0.68
C ILE A 106 29.15 -10.60 1.40
N ASN A 107 30.43 -10.52 1.80
CA ASN A 107 30.96 -9.33 2.47
C ASN A 107 30.87 -8.07 1.61
N ASP A 108 31.12 -8.19 0.30
CA ASP A 108 30.98 -7.09 -0.66
C ASP A 108 29.53 -6.59 -0.73
N VAL A 109 28.57 -7.51 -0.89
CA VAL A 109 27.12 -7.19 -0.89
C VAL A 109 26.68 -6.53 0.42
N LEU A 110 27.14 -7.03 1.57
CA LEU A 110 26.82 -6.46 2.88
C LEU A 110 27.34 -5.02 3.04
N LEU A 111 28.41 -4.66 2.34
CA LEU A 111 28.99 -3.31 2.34
C LEU A 111 28.10 -2.30 1.61
N PHE A 112 27.48 -2.70 0.50
CA PHE A 112 26.57 -1.85 -0.28
C PHE A 112 25.22 -1.59 0.42
N THR A 113 24.77 -2.52 1.25
CA THR A 113 23.49 -2.42 1.99
C THR A 113 23.58 -1.65 3.31
N LYS A 114 24.79 -1.23 3.71
CA LYS A 114 25.05 -0.48 4.95
C LYS A 114 24.83 1.02 4.71
N ILE A 115 23.60 1.39 4.38
CA ILE A 115 23.11 2.78 4.24
C ILE A 115 22.33 3.12 5.51
#